data_AF-A0A453CPB6-F1
#
_entry.id   AF-A0A453CPB6-F1
#
_cell.length_a   1.000
_cell.length_b   1.000
_cell.length_c   1.000
_cell.angle_alpha   90.00
_cell.angle_beta   90.00
_cell.angle_gamma   90.00
#
_symmetry.space_group_name_H-M   'P 1'
#
loop_
_entity.id
_entity.type
_entity.pdbx_description
1 polymer ?
#
loop_
_entity_poly.entity_id
_entity_poly.type
_entity_poly.pdbx_seq_one_letter_code
_entity_poly.pdbx_strand_id
1 'polypeptide(L)'
;MCGISLSPWSTPLVITCCCLITRYVEVDEDNGTELFYYFVESEAGGENAPFLLWLTGGDHCSVLSGLAFEIGPFKFVVEPYNGTIP
;
A
#
# COMPACT_ATOMS: atom_id res chain seq x y z
N MET A 1 10.20 1.82 12.12
CA MET A 1 9.85 2.10 13.52
C MET A 1 8.61 2.98 13.54
N CYS A 2 7.42 2.38 13.58
CA CYS A 2 6.26 3.07 14.11
C CYS A 2 6.40 3.06 15.65
N GLY A 3 6.35 4.21 16.30
CA GLY A 3 6.38 4.32 17.75
C GLY A 3 5.83 5.68 18.19
N ILE A 4 5.10 5.83 19.30
CA ILE A 4 4.76 4.91 20.40
C ILE A 4 3.50 5.46 21.11
N SER A 5 2.54 4.64 21.54
CA SER A 5 2.11 4.58 22.97
C SER A 5 1.01 3.55 23.23
N LEU A 6 1.26 2.70 24.23
CA LEU A 6 0.31 1.77 24.82
C LEU A 6 -0.71 2.56 25.67
N SER A 7 -2.00 2.24 25.57
CA SER A 7 -2.87 2.38 26.74
C SER A 7 -3.79 1.16 26.88
N PRO A 8 -4.00 0.62 28.09
CA PRO A 8 -4.74 -0.65 28.28
C PRO A 8 -6.27 -0.49 28.24
N TRP A 9 -6.82 0.68 27.89
CA TRP A 9 -8.23 1.01 28.12
C TRP A 9 -8.90 1.94 27.09
N SER A 10 -8.45 1.99 25.83
CA SER A 10 -9.07 2.89 24.84
C SER A 10 -9.61 2.15 23.61
N THR A 11 -10.95 2.04 23.56
CA THR A 11 -11.90 2.05 22.41
C THR A 11 -11.55 1.39 21.06
N PRO A 12 -12.55 0.89 20.29
CA PRO A 12 -12.39 0.04 19.08
C PRO A 12 -11.84 0.74 17.82
N LEU A 13 -11.10 1.85 17.96
CA LEU A 13 -10.42 2.54 16.86
C LEU A 13 -8.91 2.32 16.99
N VAL A 14 -8.49 1.05 16.94
CA VAL A 14 -7.09 0.70 16.71
C VAL A 14 -6.78 1.12 15.28
N ILE A 15 -6.17 2.29 15.10
CA ILE A 15 -5.43 2.58 13.87
C ILE A 15 -4.17 1.72 13.98
N THR A 16 -4.26 0.48 13.51
CA THR A 16 -3.06 -0.26 13.13
C THR A 16 -2.46 0.55 11.99
N CYS A 17 -1.36 1.25 12.25
CA CYS A 17 -0.74 2.14 11.28
C CYS A 17 -0.12 1.31 10.17
N CYS A 18 -0.91 0.91 9.19
CA CYS A 18 -0.42 0.30 7.97
C CYS A 18 0.27 1.41 7.16
N CYS A 19 1.59 1.54 7.32
CA CYS A 19 2.37 2.54 6.60
C CYS A 19 2.51 2.09 5.15
N LEU A 20 1.87 2.81 4.22
CA LEU A 20 2.12 2.68 2.79
C LEU A 20 3.34 3.52 2.43
N ILE A 21 4.37 2.87 1.88
CA ILE A 21 5.59 3.51 1.41
C ILE A 21 5.64 3.38 -0.11
N THR A 22 5.84 4.50 -0.80
CA THR A 22 6.00 4.56 -2.25
C THR A 22 7.42 4.97 -2.59
N ARG A 23 8.10 4.22 -3.45
CA ARG A 23 9.46 4.55 -3.90
C ARG A 23 9.71 4.08 -5.32
N TYR A 24 10.72 4.68 -5.94
CA TYR A 24 11.33 4.25 -7.19
C TYR A 24 12.65 3.55 -6.90
N VAL A 25 12.96 2.52 -7.68
CA VAL A 25 14.25 1.85 -7.69
C VAL A 25 14.77 1.82 -9.12
N GLU A 26 15.96 2.35 -9.31
CA GLU A 26 16.65 2.33 -10.60
C GLU A 26 17.11 0.90 -10.91
N VAL A 27 16.80 0.41 -12.10
CA VAL A 27 17.16 -0.95 -12.55
C VAL A 27 18.13 -0.95 -13.72
N ASP A 28 18.25 0.16 -14.43
CA ASP A 28 19.14 0.31 -15.57
C ASP A 28 19.70 1.74 -15.59
N GLU A 29 20.97 1.90 -15.22
CA GLU A 29 21.65 3.20 -15.13
C GLU A 29 21.90 3.82 -16.51
N ASP A 30 22.11 3.00 -17.55
CA ASP A 30 22.45 3.48 -18.89
C ASP A 30 21.24 4.07 -19.63
N ASN A 31 20.05 3.48 -19.48
CA ASN A 31 18.80 3.98 -20.06
C ASN A 31 17.94 4.76 -19.06
N GLY A 32 18.36 4.87 -17.79
CA GLY A 32 17.61 5.55 -16.74
C GLY A 32 16.25 4.91 -16.45
N THR A 33 16.18 3.57 -16.50
CA THR A 33 14.91 2.86 -16.26
C THR A 33 14.69 2.69 -14.76
N GLU A 34 13.55 3.18 -14.27
CA GLU A 34 13.15 3.09 -12.86
C GLU A 34 11.88 2.25 -12.69
N LEU A 35 11.87 1.36 -11.70
CA LEU A 35 10.70 0.61 -11.28
C LEU A 35 10.04 1.29 -10.07
N PHE A 36 8.73 1.46 -10.15
CA PHE A 36 7.92 1.97 -9.05
C PHE A 36 7.29 0.84 -8.25
N TYR A 37 7.35 0.91 -6.91
CA TYR A 37 6.72 -0.09 -6.04
C TYR A 37 5.95 0.54 -4.87
N TYR A 38 4.95 -0.21 -4.42
CA TYR A 38 4.18 0.06 -3.21
C TYR A 38 4.58 -0.96 -2.15
N PHE A 39 5.06 -0.50 -1.00
CA PHE A 39 5.33 -1.35 0.15
C PHE A 39 4.29 -1.09 1.23
N VAL A 40 3.67 -2.15 1.72
CA VAL A 40 2.65 -2.12 2.76
C VAL A 40 3.22 -2.86 3.97
N GLU A 41 3.36 -2.16 5.10
CA GLU A 41 3.82 -2.80 6.34
C GLU A 41 2.75 -3.74 6.92
N SER A 42 3.19 -4.88 7.45
CA SER A 42 2.29 -5.86 8.06
C SER A 42 1.66 -5.31 9.35
N GLU A 43 0.34 -5.45 9.46
CA GLU A 43 -0.42 -5.11 10.67
C GLU A 43 0.00 -5.91 11.90
N ALA A 44 0.51 -7.13 11.70
CA ALA A 44 0.92 -8.02 12.78
C ALA A 44 2.22 -7.59 13.47
N GLY A 45 2.94 -6.59 12.93
CA GLY A 45 4.07 -5.91 13.59
C GLY A 45 5.10 -6.86 14.19
N GLY A 46 6.01 -7.39 13.39
CA GLY A 46 7.12 -8.20 13.89
C GLY A 46 8.13 -8.59 12.82
N GLU A 47 9.36 -8.86 13.24
CA GLU A 47 10.47 -9.32 12.37
C GLU A 47 10.19 -10.67 11.68
N ASN A 48 9.18 -11.40 12.13
CA ASN A 48 8.80 -12.72 11.62
C ASN A 48 7.68 -12.67 10.57
N ALA A 49 7.22 -11.48 10.15
CA ALA A 49 6.22 -11.38 9.10
C ALA A 49 6.80 -11.82 7.74
N PRO A 50 6.12 -12.71 6.99
CA PRO A 50 6.59 -13.11 5.67
C PRO A 50 6.51 -11.96 4.67
N PHE A 51 7.52 -11.82 3.81
CA PHE A 51 7.49 -10.88 2.70
C PHE A 51 6.68 -11.46 1.54
N LEU A 52 5.73 -10.68 1.01
CA LEU A 52 4.94 -11.04 -0.15
C LEU A 52 5.19 -10.04 -1.28
N LEU A 53 5.67 -10.54 -2.40
CA LEU A 53 5.74 -9.78 -3.65
C LEU A 53 4.52 -10.09 -4.50
N TRP A 54 3.70 -9.08 -4.77
CA TRP A 54 2.52 -9.20 -5.62
C TRP A 54 2.81 -8.60 -7.00
N LEU A 55 2.59 -9.38 -8.06
CA LEU A 55 2.75 -8.95 -9.44
C LEU A 55 1.43 -9.20 -10.17
N THR A 56 0.86 -8.15 -10.73
CA THR A 56 -0.31 -8.26 -11.60
C THR A 56 0.13 -8.71 -13.00
N GLY A 57 -0.63 -9.63 -13.61
CA GLY A 57 -0.39 -10.06 -14.99
C GLY A 57 -0.92 -9.07 -16.04
N GLY A 58 -0.55 -9.32 -17.29
CA GLY A 58 -1.01 -8.55 -18.46
C GLY A 58 0.03 -7.54 -18.95
N ASP A 59 0.20 -7.44 -20.26
CA ASP A 59 1.09 -6.44 -20.85
C ASP A 59 0.54 -5.04 -20.57
N HIS A 60 1.39 -4.16 -20.03
CA HIS A 60 1.08 -2.78 -19.65
C HIS A 60 0.08 -2.59 -18.49
N CYS A 61 -0.28 -3.65 -17.77
CA CYS A 61 -1.11 -3.52 -16.57
C CYS A 61 -0.24 -3.12 -15.36
N SER A 62 -0.63 -2.03 -14.69
CA SER A 62 0.06 -1.58 -13.47
C SER A 62 -0.38 -2.38 -12.26
N VAL A 63 0.57 -2.68 -11.36
CA VAL A 63 0.32 -3.34 -10.07
C VAL A 63 -0.63 -2.55 -9.15
N LEU A 64 -0.88 -1.27 -9.46
CA LEU A 64 -1.89 -0.47 -8.77
C LEU A 64 -3.28 -1.11 -8.83
N SER A 65 -3.63 -1.83 -9.89
CA SER A 65 -4.93 -2.53 -9.96
C SER A 65 -5.05 -3.62 -8.90
N GLY A 66 -3.99 -4.41 -8.68
CA GLY A 66 -3.94 -5.43 -7.63
C GLY A 66 -4.00 -4.84 -6.23
N LEU A 67 -3.36 -3.69 -6.03
CA LEU A 67 -3.47 -2.94 -4.78
C LEU A 67 -4.89 -2.37 -4.59
N ALA A 68 -5.52 -1.84 -5.63
CA ALA A 68 -6.81 -1.15 -5.56
C ALA A 68 -8.02 -2.09 -5.41
N PHE A 69 -7.98 -3.22 -6.12
CA PHE A 69 -9.15 -4.07 -6.36
C PHE A 69 -8.99 -5.50 -5.86
N GLU A 70 -7.78 -5.94 -5.51
CA GLU A 70 -7.51 -7.30 -5.06
C GLU A 70 -7.10 -7.34 -3.58
N ILE A 71 -5.82 -7.16 -3.29
CA ILE A 71 -5.20 -7.46 -1.98
C ILE A 71 -4.78 -6.22 -1.17
N GLY A 72 -5.04 -5.00 -1.67
CA GLY A 72 -4.59 -3.83 -0.93
C GLY A 72 -5.43 -3.48 0.31
N PRO A 73 -4.86 -2.68 1.23
CA PRO A 73 -5.46 -2.35 2.51
C PRO A 73 -6.55 -1.27 2.41
N PHE A 74 -6.84 -0.76 1.21
CA PHE A 74 -7.84 0.26 0.97
C PHE A 74 -8.76 -0.13 -0.18
N LYS A 75 -9.98 0.41 -0.17
CA LYS A 75 -10.98 0.20 -1.22
C LYS A 75 -11.45 1.54 -1.75
N PHE A 76 -11.53 1.65 -3.07
CA PHE A 76 -12.15 2.80 -3.70
C PHE A 76 -13.66 2.75 -3.48
N VAL A 77 -14.22 3.81 -2.92
CA VAL A 77 -15.66 3.99 -2.86
C VAL A 77 -16.10 4.59 -4.19
N VAL A 78 -16.91 3.84 -4.93
CA VAL A 78 -17.46 4.30 -6.21
C VAL A 78 -18.70 5.14 -5.90
N GLU A 79 -18.50 6.44 -5.68
CA GLU A 79 -19.61 7.39 -5.61
C GLU A 79 -19.90 7.96 -7.00
N PRO A 80 -21.17 7.99 -7.44
CA PRO A 80 -21.52 8.63 -8.69
C PRO A 80 -21.20 10.13 -8.59
N TYR A 81 -20.39 10.62 -9.51
CA TYR A 81 -20.06 12.03 -9.58
C TYR A 81 -21.33 12.83 -9.92
N ASN A 82 -21.79 13.66 -8.97
CA ASN A 82 -23.02 14.44 -9.10
C ASN A 82 -22.89 15.67 -10.03
N GLY A 83 -21.87 15.72 -10.89
CA GLY A 83 -21.69 16.83 -11.84
C GLY A 83 -21.25 18.16 -11.21
N THR A 84 -21.12 18.20 -9.88
CA THR A 84 -20.71 19.39 -9.14
C THR A 84 -19.24 19.26 -8.82
N ILE A 85 -18.45 20.22 -9.29
CA ILE A 85 -17.06 20.41 -8.87
C ILE A 85 -16.99 20.58 -7.33
N PRO A 86 -15.91 20.13 -6.67
CA PRO A 86 -15.73 20.30 -5.23
C PRO A 86 -15.75 21.77 -4.81
#